data_AF-D1J9X4-F1
#
_entry.id   AF-D1J9X4-F1
#
_cell.length_a   1.000
_cell.length_b   1.000
_cell.length_c   1.000
_cell.angle_alpha   90.00
_cell.angle_beta   90.00
_cell.angle_gamma   90.00
#
_symmetry.space_group_name_H-M   'P 1'
#
loop_
_entity.id
_entity.type
_entity.pdbx_description
1 polymer ?
#
loop_
_entity_poly.entity_id
_entity_poly.type
_entity_poly.pdbx_seq_one_letter_code
_entity_poly.pdbx_strand_id
1 'polypeptide(L)' 'MKLIQVDAFTTKPFTGNPAGVCFLSETIPDSDMLKIAKERNPPETAFLHKNDMGYNLPRFTPNPKQK' A
#
# COMPACT_ATOMS: atom_id res chain seq x y z
N MET A 1 -12.50 -3.85 3.12
CA MET A 1 -11.16 -3.28 2.92
C MET A 1 -10.66 -2.67 4.23
N LYS A 2 -9.44 -3.00 4.65
CA LYS A 2 -8.80 -2.40 5.84
C LYS A 2 -7.50 -1.73 5.42
N LEU A 3 -7.30 -0.47 5.77
CA LEU A 3 -6.09 0.28 5.44
C LEU A 3 -5.42 0.78 6.72
N ILE A 4 -4.14 0.49 6.87
CA ILE A 4 -3.32 0.95 8.00
C ILE A 4 -2.08 1.68 7.49
N GLN A 5 -1.58 2.61 8.28
CA GLN A 5 -0.26 3.21 8.10
C GLN A 5 0.71 2.53 9.06
N VAL A 6 1.90 2.21 8.56
CA VAL A 6 2.98 1.62 9.36
C VAL A 6 4.28 2.39 9.13
N ASP A 7 5.09 2.50 10.17
CA ASP A 7 6.45 3.03 10.09
C ASP A 7 7.42 1.83 10.03
N ALA A 8 7.92 1.51 8.82
CA ALA A 8 8.78 0.36 8.60
C ALA A 8 10.23 0.62 9.08
N PHE A 9 10.92 -0.45 9.47
CA PHE A 9 12.32 -0.44 9.97
C PHE A 9 12.54 0.34 11.27
N THR A 10 11.48 0.57 12.04
CA THR A 10 11.58 1.22 13.35
C THR A 10 10.60 0.60 14.36
N THR A 11 10.85 0.88 15.64
CA THR A 11 9.92 0.62 16.74
C THR A 11 9.41 1.92 17.39
N LYS A 12 9.88 3.08 16.92
CA LYS A 12 9.50 4.41 17.42
C LYS A 12 8.55 5.10 16.43
N PRO A 13 7.43 5.68 16.88
CA PRO A 13 6.53 6.44 16.01
C PRO A 13 7.25 7.58 15.28
N PHE A 14 6.81 7.90 14.06
CA PHE A 14 7.27 9.02 13.23
C PHE A 14 8.74 8.91 12.80
N THR A 15 9.28 7.70 12.75
CA THR A 15 10.64 7.43 12.29
C THR A 15 10.63 6.29 11.26
N GLY A 16 11.76 5.98 10.63
CA GLY A 16 11.82 4.93 9.62
C GLY A 16 11.11 5.33 8.31
N ASN A 17 10.49 4.35 7.64
CA ASN A 17 9.83 4.54 6.35
C ASN A 17 8.30 4.40 6.47
N PRO A 18 7.52 5.49 6.39
CA PRO A 18 6.07 5.41 6.45
C PRO A 18 5.51 4.75 5.18
N ALA A 19 4.63 3.77 5.34
CA ALA A 19 3.97 3.07 4.24
C ALA A 19 2.49 2.82 4.53
N GLY A 20 1.67 2.87 3.49
CA GLY A 20 0.29 2.41 3.53
C GLY A 20 0.20 0.90 3.27
N VAL A 21 -0.62 0.18 4.03
CA VAL A 21 -0.87 -1.25 3.83
C VAL A 21 -2.38 -1.48 3.75
N CYS A 22 -2.87 -1.85 2.57
CA CYS A 22 -4.28 -2.08 2.28
C CYS A 22 -4.59 -3.57 2.18
N PHE A 23 -5.41 -4.10 3.07
CA PHE A 23 -5.90 -5.47 3.03
C PHE A 23 -7.20 -5.53 2.22
N LEU A 24 -7.15 -6.31 1.15
CA LEU A 24 -8.23 -6.54 0.21
C LEU A 24 -8.81 -7.95 0.38
N SER A 25 -10.14 -8.05 0.40
CA SER A 25 -10.87 -9.33 0.35
C SER A 25 -10.92 -9.93 -1.05
N GLU A 26 -10.78 -9.08 -2.07
CA GLU A 26 -10.77 -9.43 -3.49
C GLU A 26 -9.82 -8.47 -4.23
N THR A 27 -9.28 -8.88 -5.37
CA THR A 27 -8.48 -7.98 -6.22
C THR A 27 -9.35 -6.88 -6.82
N ILE A 28 -8.86 -5.64 -6.77
CA ILE A 28 -9.49 -4.48 -7.40
C ILE A 28 -8.62 -3.98 -8.57
N PRO A 29 -9.17 -3.20 -9.52
CA PRO A 29 -8.40 -2.67 -10.64
C PRO A 29 -7.24 -1.75 -10.21
N ASP A 30 -6.15 -1.76 -10.98
CA ASP A 30 -4.97 -0.90 -10.75
C ASP A 30 -5.31 0.59 -10.67
N SER A 31 -6.30 1.04 -11.45
CA SER A 31 -6.79 2.43 -11.43
C SER A 31 -7.36 2.82 -10.06
N ASP A 32 -8.04 1.90 -9.38
CA ASP A 32 -8.61 2.14 -8.05
C ASP A 32 -7.56 2.01 -6.96
N MET A 33 -6.62 1.07 -7.09
CA MET A 33 -5.44 1.01 -6.22
C MET A 33 -4.63 2.31 -6.28
N LEU A 34 -4.45 2.88 -7.48
CA LEU A 34 -3.74 4.15 -7.65
C LEU A 34 -4.49 5.32 -7.01
N LYS A 35 -5.83 5.38 -7.13
CA LYS A 35 -6.63 6.41 -6.44
C LYS A 35 -6.47 6.33 -4.92
N ILE A 36 -6.56 5.12 -4.37
CA ILE A 36 -6.38 4.87 -2.92
C ILE A 36 -4.98 5.29 -2.47
N ALA A 37 -3.94 4.95 -3.24
CA ALA A 37 -2.56 5.36 -2.94
C ALA A 37 -2.40 6.89 -2.96
N LYS A 38 -3.02 7.57 -3.94
CA LYS A 38 -2.98 9.04 -4.05
C LYS A 38 -3.68 9.76 -2.92
N GLU A 39 -4.84 9.27 -2.48
CA GLU A 39 -5.63 9.92 -1.42
C GLU A 39 -4.91 9.93 -0.07
N ARG A 40 -4.00 8.98 0.17
CA ARG A 40 -3.40 8.76 1.48
C ARG A 40 -2.07 9.49 1.69
N ASN A 41 -1.44 9.96 0.62
CA ASN A 41 -0.13 10.65 0.62
C ASN A 41 1.09 9.91 1.26
N PRO A 42 1.12 8.59 1.56
CA PRO A 42 2.38 7.94 1.89
C PRO A 42 3.25 7.78 0.62
N PRO A 43 4.58 7.69 0.76
CA PRO A 43 5.47 7.49 -0.39
C PRO A 43 5.12 6.22 -1.18
N GLU A 44 4.66 5.17 -0.50
CA GLU A 44 4.20 3.91 -1.11
C GLU A 44 2.98 3.34 -0.37
N THR A 45 2.08 2.68 -1.12
CA THR A 45 0.99 1.86 -0.59
C THR A 45 1.06 0.45 -1.17
N ALA A 46 1.12 -0.56 -0.30
CA ALA A 46 1.08 -1.97 -0.67
C ALA A 46 -0.34 -2.54 -0.49
N PHE A 47 -0.82 -3.28 -1.47
CA PHE A 47 -2.14 -3.92 -1.43
C PHE A 47 -1.96 -5.41 -1.24
N LEU A 48 -2.48 -5.96 -0.14
CA LEU A 48 -2.42 -7.37 0.18
C LEU A 48 -3.74 -8.03 -0.17
N HIS A 49 -3.69 -8.99 -1.08
CA HIS A 49 -4.78 -9.90 -1.35
C HIS A 49 -4.31 -11.34 -1.12
N LYS A 50 -4.99 -12.05 -0.21
CA LYS A 50 -4.69 -13.46 0.07
C LYS A 50 -5.41 -14.35 -0.95
N ASN A 51 -4.68 -15.24 -1.60
CA ASN A 51 -5.22 -16.28 -2.47
C ASN A 51 -4.70 -17.66 -2.03
N ASP A 52 -5.14 -18.72 -2.71
CA ASP A 52 -4.76 -20.11 -2.39
C ASP A 52 -3.25 -20.37 -2.54
N MET A 53 -2.53 -19.52 -3.27
CA MET A 53 -1.09 -19.62 -3.51
C MET A 53 -0.24 -18.67 -2.64
N GLY A 54 -0.85 -17.87 -1.77
CA GLY A 54 -0.15 -16.91 -0.90
C GLY A 54 -0.73 -15.50 -0.96
N TYR A 55 0.14 -14.49 -1.00
CA TYR A 55 -0.26 -13.08 -1.05
C TYR A 55 0.18 -12.43 -2.36
N ASN A 56 -0.76 -11.84 -3.07
CA ASN A 56 -0.47 -10.87 -4.13
C ASN A 56 -0.20 -9.51 -3.46
N LEU A 57 0.91 -8.87 -3.86
CA LEU A 57 1.40 -7.64 -3.24
C LEU A 57 1.78 -6.56 -4.27
N PRO A 58 0.84 -6.02 -5.07
CA PRO A 58 1.14 -4.85 -5.88
C PRO A 58 1.39 -3.62 -5.00
N ARG A 59 2.36 -2.79 -5.41
CA ARG A 59 2.76 -1.56 -4.74
C ARG A 59 2.52 -0.38 -5.67
N PHE A 60 1.96 0.70 -5.14
CA PHE A 60 1.70 1.93 -5.88
C PHE A 60 2.28 3.14 -5.16
N THR A 61 2.90 4.03 -5.93
CA THR A 61 3.39 5.35 -5.49
C THR A 61 2.45 6.44 -6.01
N PRO A 62 2.10 7.47 -5.21
CA PRO A 62 1.21 8.56 -5.64
C PRO A 62 1.72 9.32 -6.87
N ASN A 63 3.04 9.53 -6.93
CA ASN A 63 3.77 10.09 -8.06
C ASN A 63 4.76 9.04 -8.57
N PRO A 64 4.35 8.13 -9.49
CA PRO A 64 5.35 7.33 -10.19
C PRO A 64 6.26 8.33 -10.90
N LYS A 65 7.56 8.34 -10.56
CA LYS A 65 8.54 9.09 -11.33
C LYS A 65 8.37 8.61 -12.78
N GLN A 66 7.88 9.49 -13.65
CA GLN A 66 7.89 9.24 -15.09
C GLN A 66 9.35 8.97 -15.43
N LYS A 67 9.62 7.74 -15.88
CA LYS A 67 10.93 7.32 -16.32
C LYS A 67 11.14 7.76 -17.76
#